data_AF-A0A8X6F347-F1
#
_entry.id   AF-A0A8X6F347-F1
#
_cell.length_a   1.000
_cell.length_b   1.000
_cell.length_c   1.000
_cell.angle_alpha   90.00
_cell.angle_beta   90.00
_cell.angle_gamma   90.00
#
_symmetry.space_group_name_H-M   'P 1'
#
loop_
_entity.id
_entity.type
_entity.pdbx_description
1 polymer ?
#
loop_
_entity_poly.entity_id
_entity_poly.type
_entity_poly.pdbx_seq_one_letter_code
_entity_poly.pdbx_strand_id
1 'polypeptide(L)' 'MGARQLTSTHQEQLMAVSLEHLVRYHEDGNDFLFWIVTGDETGVHHFMPESKAASMEWKHPSSPVRKKFKTTPSA' A
#
# COMPACT_ATOMS: atom_id res chain seq x y z
N MET A 1 -0.71 11.37 3.23
CA MET A 1 0.06 10.50 2.33
C MET A 1 1.46 11.11 2.20
N GLY A 2 2.52 10.36 2.51
CA GLY A 2 3.89 10.83 2.31
C GLY A 2 4.32 10.64 0.86
N ALA A 3 5.12 11.56 0.33
CA ALA A 3 5.74 11.37 -0.99
C ALA A 3 6.75 10.22 -0.89
N ARG A 4 6.66 9.24 -1.80
CA ARG A 4 7.65 8.17 -1.91
C ARG A 4 8.85 8.69 -2.70
N GLN A 5 10.05 8.59 -2.14
CA GLN A 5 11.27 8.88 -2.89
C GLN A 5 11.50 7.78 -3.92
N LEU A 6 11.57 8.15 -5.19
CA LEU A 6 11.86 7.24 -6.29
C LEU A 6 13.37 7.10 -6.47
N THR A 7 13.83 5.91 -6.87
CA THR A 7 15.20 5.75 -7.36
C THR A 7 15.27 6.22 -8.82
N SER A 8 16.47 6.54 -9.31
CA SER A 8 16.69 6.94 -10.71
C SER A 8 16.14 5.91 -11.70
N THR A 9 16.37 4.62 -11.43
CA THR A 9 15.86 3.52 -12.26
C THR A 9 14.33 3.48 -12.31
N HIS A 10 13.64 3.68 -11.18
CA HIS A 10 12.18 3.74 -11.19
C HIS A 10 11.68 4.95 -11.99
N GLN A 11 12.35 6.09 -11.88
CA GLN A 11 12.00 7.28 -12.64
C GLN A 11 12.17 7.07 -14.15
N GLU A 12 13.28 6.46 -14.58
CA GLU A 12 13.53 6.12 -15.98
C GLU A 12 12.47 5.16 -16.54
N GLN A 13 12.14 4.11 -15.77
CA GLN A 13 11.11 3.14 -16.17
C GLN A 13 9.73 3.79 -16.28
N LEU A 14 9.35 4.62 -15.30
CA LEU A 14 8.07 5.35 -15.33
C LEU A 14 8.01 6.28 -16.54
N MET A 15 9.09 6.99 -16.86
CA MET A 15 9.17 7.87 -18.03
C MET A 15 9.01 7.10 -19.34
N ALA A 16 9.71 5.97 -19.49
CA ALA A 16 9.64 5.14 -20.69
C ALA A 16 8.21 4.62 -20.95
N VAL A 17 7.59 4.02 -19.93
CA VAL A 17 6.22 3.48 -20.02
C VAL A 17 5.20 4.60 -20.25
N SER A 18 5.36 5.74 -19.56
CA SER A 18 4.44 6.87 -19.74
C SER A 18 4.50 7.44 -21.15
N LEU A 19 5.69 7.50 -21.76
CA LEU A 19 5.84 7.98 -23.14
C LEU A 19 5.19 7.02 -24.13
N GLU A 20 5.37 5.71 -23.95
CA GLU A 20 4.72 4.69 -24.77
C GLU A 20 3.19 4.80 -24.71
N HIS A 21 2.62 4.92 -23.51
CA HIS A 21 1.18 5.11 -23.34
C HIS A 21 0.69 6.43 -23.97
N LEU A 22 1.48 7.51 -23.90
CA LEU A 22 1.11 8.79 -24.48
C LEU A 22 1.10 8.73 -26.02
N VAL A 23 2.09 8.08 -26.62
CA VAL A 23 2.13 7.84 -28.07
C VAL A 23 0.92 7.02 -28.49
N ARG A 24 0.63 5.94 -27.76
CA ARG A 24 -0.53 5.09 -28.04
C ARG A 24 -1.85 5.85 -27.93
N TYR A 25 -2.00 6.68 -26.92
CA TYR A 25 -3.17 7.54 -26.77
C TYR A 25 -3.27 8.60 -27.87
N HIS A 26 -2.15 9.11 -28.38
CA HIS A 26 -2.17 10.04 -29.51
C HIS A 26 -2.65 9.36 -30.80
N GLU A 27 -2.32 8.07 -31.01
CA GLU A 27 -2.74 7.30 -32.19
C GLU A 27 -4.19 6.83 -32.10
N ASP A 28 -4.57 6.22 -30.97
CA ASP A 28 -5.84 5.49 -30.80
C ASP A 28 -6.89 6.29 -30.00
N GLY A 29 -6.51 7.39 -29.36
CA GLY A 29 -7.41 8.26 -28.60
C GLY A 29 -8.16 7.54 -27.47
N ASN A 30 -9.46 7.84 -27.36
CA ASN A 30 -10.32 7.24 -26.33
C ASN A 30 -10.58 5.75 -26.55
N ASP A 31 -10.42 5.23 -27.77
CA ASP A 31 -10.59 3.79 -28.02
C ASP A 31 -9.54 3.01 -27.23
N PHE A 32 -8.29 3.49 -27.16
CA PHE A 32 -7.27 2.90 -26.29
C PHE A 32 -7.72 2.83 -24.82
N LEU A 33 -8.29 3.92 -24.29
CA LEU A 33 -8.76 3.97 -22.91
C LEU A 33 -9.96 3.05 -22.65
N PHE A 34 -10.86 2.91 -23.62
CA PHE A 34 -12.06 2.10 -23.50
C PHE A 34 -11.77 0.62 -23.24
N TRP A 35 -10.64 0.12 -23.74
CA TRP A 35 -10.22 -1.27 -23.55
C TRP A 35 -9.47 -1.53 -22.24
N ILE A 36 -9.13 -0.48 -21.47
CA ILE A 36 -8.38 -0.62 -20.22
C ILE A 36 -9.35 -1.00 -19.09
N VAL A 37 -9.16 -2.20 -18.54
CA VAL A 37 -9.81 -2.62 -17.29
C VAL A 37 -8.82 -2.44 -16.15
N THR A 38 -9.16 -1.61 -15.15
CA THR A 38 -8.30 -1.33 -13.98
C THR A 38 -8.88 -1.94 -12.71
N GLY A 39 -8.02 -2.44 -11.81
CA GLY A 39 -8.39 -2.87 -10.47
C GLY A 39 -7.18 -2.81 -9.53
N ASP A 40 -7.43 -2.54 -8.24
CA ASP A 40 -6.42 -2.55 -7.18
C ASP A 40 -7.05 -2.99 -5.86
N GLU A 41 -6.25 -3.53 -4.95
CA GLU A 41 -6.69 -3.99 -3.64
C GLU A 41 -6.56 -2.86 -2.61
N THR A 42 -7.66 -2.54 -1.93
CA THR A 42 -7.63 -1.67 -0.75
C THR A 42 -7.90 -2.51 0.50
N GLY A 43 -6.97 -2.49 1.45
CA GLY A 43 -7.15 -3.17 2.73
C GLY A 43 -8.24 -2.49 3.55
N VAL A 44 -9.39 -3.14 3.71
CA VAL A 44 -10.48 -2.67 4.59
C VAL A 44 -10.25 -3.21 5.99
N HIS A 45 -10.00 -2.31 6.95
CA HIS A 45 -9.85 -2.69 8.35
C HIS A 45 -11.22 -2.98 8.99
N HIS A 46 -11.54 -4.26 9.17
CA HIS A 46 -12.71 -4.67 9.93
C HIS A 46 -12.43 -4.61 11.44
N PHE A 47 -13.06 -3.67 12.14
CA PHE A 47 -12.95 -3.57 13.60
C PHE A 47 -13.91 -4.55 14.28
N MET A 48 -13.38 -5.65 14.83
CA MET A 48 -14.14 -6.51 15.74
C MET A 48 -13.98 -6.03 17.19
N PRO A 49 -15.05 -5.61 17.88
CA PRO A 49 -14.97 -5.23 19.29
C PRO A 49 -14.62 -6.41 20.20
N GLU A 50 -14.99 -7.63 19.83
CA GLU A 50 -14.70 -8.86 20.58
C GLU A 50 -13.20 -9.18 20.66
N SER A 51 -12.43 -8.93 19.59
CA SER A 51 -10.97 -9.13 19.59
C SER A 51 -10.24 -8.11 20.48
N LYS A 52 -10.79 -6.90 20.61
CA LYS A 52 -10.31 -5.90 21.58
C LYS A 52 -10.66 -6.28 23.02
N ALA A 53 -11.86 -6.82 23.26
CA ALA A 53 -12.27 -7.31 24.57
C ALA A 53 -11.42 -8.51 25.04
N ALA A 54 -11.15 -9.47 24.15
CA ALA A 54 -10.25 -10.60 24.43
C ALA A 54 -8.79 -10.15 24.65
N SER A 55 -8.32 -9.11 23.94
CA SER A 55 -7.00 -8.49 24.21
C SER A 55 -6.93 -7.76 25.55
N MET A 56 -8.08 -7.36 26.11
CA MET A 56 -8.20 -6.72 27.41
C MET A 56 -8.45 -7.72 28.54
N GLU A 57 -8.55 -9.02 28.21
CA GLU A 57 -8.61 -10.08 29.21
C GLU A 57 -7.26 -10.13 29.94
N TRP A 58 -7.35 -10.02 31.26
CA TRP A 58 -6.24 -9.73 32.15
C TRP A 58 -5.12 -10.76 32.03
N LYS A 59 -3.89 -10.30 31.76
CA LYS A 59 -2.71 -11.15 31.90
C LYS A 59 -2.44 -11.40 33.38
N HIS A 60 -2.37 -12.66 33.77
CA HIS A 60 -1.97 -13.05 35.12
C HIS A 60 -0.57 -12.47 35.46
N PRO A 61 -0.26 -12.11 36.72
CA PRO A 61 1.06 -11.60 37.10
C PRO A 61 2.23 -12.52 36.75
N SER A 62 1.99 -13.84 36.66
CA SER A 62 3.00 -14.82 36.21
C SER A 62 3.08 -15.00 34.69
N SER A 63 2.26 -14.28 33.92
CA SER A 63 2.23 -14.38 32.47
C SER A 63 3.51 -13.78 31.88
N PRO A 64 4.14 -14.42 30.87
CA PRO A 64 5.34 -13.88 30.24
C PRO A 64 5.08 -12.48 29.69
N VAL A 65 5.80 -11.49 30.20
CA VAL A 65 5.76 -10.13 29.65
C VAL A 65 6.30 -10.21 28.24
N ARG A 66 5.46 -9.93 27.23
CA ARG A 66 5.95 -9.74 25.86
C ARG A 66 6.93 -8.59 25.88
N LYS A 67 8.23 -8.86 25.71
CA LYS A 67 9.23 -7.85 25.44
C LYS A 67 8.81 -7.16 24.14
N LYS A 68 8.27 -5.94 24.24
CA LYS A 68 8.01 -5.12 23.06
C LYS A 68 9.37 -4.85 22.44
N PHE A 69 9.61 -5.38 21.23
CA PHE A 69 10.77 -4.97 20.45
C PHE A 69 10.62 -3.46 20.24
N LYS A 70 11.64 -2.68 20.61
CA LYS A 70 11.61 -1.24 20.39
C LYS A 70 11.69 -1.03 18.88
N THR A 71 10.57 -0.71 18.25
CA THR A 71 10.56 -0.27 16.85
C THR A 71 11.06 1.16 16.83
N THR A 72 12.29 1.35 16.35
CA THR A 72 12.80 2.68 15.98
C THR A 72 11.91 3.22 14.85
N PRO A 73 11.45 4.49 14.91
CA PRO A 73 10.78 5.10 13.77
C PRO A 73 11.74 5.03 12.57
N SER A 74 11.26 4.50 11.44
CA SER A 74 12.03 4.57 10.20
C SER A 74 12.09 6.04 9.76
N ALA A 75 13.27 6.48 9.35
CA ALA A 75 13.49 7.79 8.73
C ALA A 75 12.72 7.90 7.40
#